data_AF-A0A6N9DHB6-F1
#
_entry.id   AF-A0A6N9DHB6-F1
#
_cell.length_a   1.000
_cell.length_b   1.000
_cell.length_c   1.000
_cell.angle_alpha   90.00
_cell.angle_beta   90.00
_cell.angle_gamma   90.00
#
_symmetry.space_group_name_H-M   'P 1'
#
loop_
_entity.id
_entity.type
_entity.pdbx_description
1 polymer ?
#
loop_
_entity_poly.entity_id
_entity_poly.type
_entity_poly.pdbx_seq_one_letter_code
_entity_poly.pdbx_strand_id
1 'polypeptide(L)' 'MTLVVLDTNALIWFVDGDRNLGPSALRTIDHAQWEGELFVSAFSFWEIGVLVSKARLGLGVPVKTWRDATLDLGVEEIPV' A
#
# COMPACT_ATOMS: atom_id res chain seq x y z
N MET A 1 -7.78 -2.49 18.48
CA MET A 1 -8.15 -3.33 17.34
C MET A 1 -8.87 -2.47 16.32
N THR A 2 -8.08 -1.85 15.46
CA THR A 2 -8.52 -1.14 14.27
C THR A 2 -7.94 -1.86 13.06
N LEU A 3 -8.72 -2.77 12.49
CA LEU A 3 -8.34 -3.47 11.28
C LEU A 3 -8.52 -2.56 10.06
N VAL A 4 -7.46 -2.41 9.26
CA VAL A 4 -7.46 -1.60 8.05
C VAL A 4 -6.95 -2.43 6.88
N VAL A 5 -7.70 -2.40 5.78
CA VAL A 5 -7.25 -2.93 4.49
C VAL A 5 -7.10 -1.77 3.53
N LEU A 6 -5.90 -1.55 3.01
CA LEU A 6 -5.63 -0.54 2.00
C LEU A 6 -6.09 -1.02 0.63
N ASP A 7 -6.82 -0.17 -0.09
CA ASP A 7 -7.00 -0.34 -1.53
C ASP A 7 -5.73 0.02 -2.31
N THR A 8 -5.73 -0.24 -3.61
CA THR A 8 -4.57 -0.03 -4.49
C THR A 8 -4.10 1.45 -4.52
N ASN A 9 -5.01 2.43 -4.50
CA ASN A 9 -4.63 3.85 -4.48
C ASN A 9 -4.16 4.28 -3.08
N ALA A 10 -4.85 3.85 -2.04
CA ALA A 10 -4.46 4.13 -0.66
C ALA A 10 -3.07 3.57 -0.35
N LEU A 11 -2.73 2.38 -0.86
CA LEU A 11 -1.40 1.79 -0.76
C LEU A 11 -0.35 2.67 -1.45
N ILE A 12 -0.60 3.10 -2.69
CA ILE A 12 0.32 3.97 -3.43
C ILE A 12 0.56 5.26 -2.66
N TRP A 13 -0.51 5.93 -2.23
CA TRP A 13 -0.39 7.18 -1.46
C TRP A 13 0.32 6.99 -0.12
N PHE A 14 0.11 5.85 0.55
CA PHE A 14 0.75 5.56 1.82
C PHE A 14 2.27 5.41 1.64
N VAL A 15 2.69 4.60 0.66
CA VAL A 15 4.11 4.35 0.38
C VAL A 15 4.81 5.62 -0.11
N ASP A 16 4.14 6.44 -0.91
CA ASP A 16 4.70 7.67 -1.47
C ASP A 16 4.62 8.88 -0.51
N GLY A 17 3.96 8.74 0.65
CA GLY A 17 3.71 9.84 1.59
C GLY A 17 2.84 10.96 0.98
N ASP A 18 1.90 10.59 0.11
CA ASP A 18 1.10 11.51 -0.67
C ASP A 18 0.00 12.18 0.18
N ARG A 19 -0.28 13.46 -0.12
CA ARG A 19 -1.26 14.29 0.62
C ARG A 19 -2.72 13.89 0.36
N ASN A 20 -2.99 13.02 -0.61
CA ASN A 20 -4.31 12.44 -0.82
C ASN A 20 -4.77 11.59 0.37
N LEU A 21 -3.83 11.05 1.17
CA LEU A 21 -4.13 10.53 2.49
C LEU A 21 -4.25 11.68 3.49
N GLY A 22 -5.49 12.07 3.77
CA GLY A 22 -5.78 13.10 4.75
C GLY A 22 -5.31 12.71 6.17
N PRO A 23 -5.15 13.69 7.09
CA PRO A 23 -4.61 13.43 8.44
C PRO A 23 -5.40 12.40 9.25
N SER A 24 -6.71 12.27 9.02
CA SER A 24 -7.52 11.26 9.70
C SER A 24 -7.23 9.85 9.20
N ALA A 25 -7.04 9.68 7.89
CA ALA A 25 -6.71 8.39 7.29
C ALA A 25 -5.32 7.94 7.75
N LEU A 26 -4.34 8.84 7.71
CA LEU A 26 -2.99 8.57 8.21
C LEU A 26 -3.00 8.11 9.67
N ARG A 27 -3.72 8.80 10.57
CA ARG A 27 -3.83 8.35 11.97
C ARG A 27 -4.44 6.95 12.12
N THR A 28 -5.45 6.62 11.31
CA THR A 28 -6.06 5.29 11.33
C THR A 28 -5.06 4.24 10.83
N ILE A 29 -4.31 4.54 9.78
CA ILE A 29 -3.26 3.68 9.22
C ILE A 29 -2.14 3.48 10.23
N ASP A 30 -1.62 4.56 10.83
CA ASP A 30 -0.56 4.51 11.84
C ASP A 30 -0.98 3.66 13.06
N HIS A 31 -2.23 3.80 13.50
CA HIS A 31 -2.74 3.01 14.62
C HIS A 31 -2.90 1.53 14.25
N ALA A 32 -3.45 1.23 13.08
CA ALA A 32 -3.56 -0.14 12.57
C ALA A 32 -2.19 -0.80 12.39
N GLN A 33 -1.22 -0.06 11.84
CA GLN A 33 0.16 -0.51 11.66
C GLN A 33 0.81 -0.82 13.01
N TRP A 34 0.62 0.04 14.02
CA TRP A 34 1.14 -0.18 15.36
C TRP A 34 0.54 -1.42 16.05
N GLU A 35 -0.73 -1.72 15.78
CA GLU A 35 -1.40 -2.93 16.26
C GLU A 35 -1.08 -4.19 15.42
N GLY A 36 -0.36 -4.06 14.31
CA GLY A 36 -0.12 -5.17 13.37
C GLY A 36 -1.38 -5.59 12.60
N GLU A 37 -2.35 -4.69 12.45
CA GLU A 37 -3.64 -4.92 11.77
C GLU A 37 -3.78 -4.08 10.48
N LEU A 38 -2.66 -3.74 9.83
CA LEU A 38 -2.63 -3.04 8.55
C LEU A 38 -2.35 -4.02 7.40
N PHE A 39 -3.31 -4.14 6.49
CA PHE A 39 -3.29 -5.15 5.45
C PHE A 39 -3.43 -4.58 4.04
N VAL A 40 -3.03 -5.37 3.05
CA VAL A 40 -3.28 -5.14 1.63
C VAL A 40 -3.64 -6.44 0.92
N SER A 41 -4.50 -6.38 -0.09
CA SER A 41 -4.77 -7.52 -0.96
C SER A 41 -3.57 -7.81 -1.87
N ALA A 42 -3.19 -9.09 -2.01
CA ALA A 42 -2.22 -9.53 -3.01
C ALA A 42 -2.60 -9.08 -4.44
N PHE A 43 -3.90 -8.93 -4.72
CA PHE A 43 -4.40 -8.48 -6.02
C PHE A 43 -3.99 -7.03 -6.33
N SER A 44 -3.85 -6.17 -5.32
CA SER A 44 -3.41 -4.78 -5.50
C SER A 44 -2.00 -4.69 -6.09
N PHE A 45 -1.08 -5.60 -5.73
CA PHE A 45 0.24 -5.66 -6.34
C PHE A 45 0.19 -6.07 -7.82
N TRP A 46 -0.73 -6.97 -8.19
CA TRP A 46 -0.96 -7.32 -9.59
C TRP A 46 -1.52 -6.13 -10.38
N GLU A 47 -2.50 -5.40 -9.83
CA GLU A 47 -3.06 -4.20 -10.45
C GLU A 47 -1.98 -3.14 -10.71
N ILE A 48 -1.13 -2.88 -9.71
CA ILE A 48 0.03 -1.98 -9.83
C ILE A 48 0.95 -2.46 -10.94
N GLY A 49 1.28 -3.75 -10.99
CA GLY A 49 2.09 -4.33 -12.05
C GLY A 49 1.51 -4.13 -13.45
N VAL A 50 0.19 -4.31 -13.60
CA VAL A 50 -0.53 -4.07 -14.86
C VAL A 50 -0.54 -2.59 -15.24
N LEU A 51 -0.66 -1.67 -14.27
CA LEU A 51 -0.61 -0.24 -14.52
C LEU A 51 0.80 0.20 -14.96
N VAL A 52 1.84 -0.31 -14.31
CA VAL A 52 3.24 -0.06 -14.68
C VAL A 52 3.53 -0.61 -16.08
N SER A 53 3.10 -1.84 -16.38
CA SER A 53 3.34 -2.44 -17.71
C SER A 53 2.64 -1.68 -18.84
N LYS A 54 1.54 -0.99 -18.53
CA LYS A 54 0.80 -0.12 -19.46
C LYS A 54 1.29 1.33 -19.45
N ALA A 55 2.37 1.64 -18.74
CA ALA A 55 2.89 3.00 -18.54
C ALA A 55 1.84 4.00 -18.01
N ARG A 56 0.88 3.50 -17.22
CA ARG A 56 -0.17 4.31 -16.56
C ARG A 56 0.18 4.70 -15.13
N LEU A 57 1.19 4.06 -14.57
CA LEU A 57 1.78 4.37 -13.26
C LEU A 57 3.30 4.29 -13.41
N GLY A 58 4.00 5.34 -12.98
CA GLY A 58 5.46 5.37 -12.95
C GLY A 58 5.95 5.06 -11.54
N LEU A 59 6.67 3.95 -11.37
CA LEU A 59 7.40 3.68 -10.13
C LEU A 59 8.88 4.04 -10.33
N GLY A 60 9.50 4.64 -9.32
CA GLY A 60 10.93 4.97 -9.35
C GLY A 60 11.86 3.74 -9.31
N VAL A 61 11.29 2.55 -9.05
CA VAL A 61 11.99 1.27 -8.92
C VAL A 61 11.16 0.16 -9.58
N PRO A 62 11.74 -1.01 -9.89
CA PRO A 62 10.99 -2.16 -10.38
C PRO A 62 9.84 -2.53 -9.44
N VAL A 63 8.70 -2.98 -10.00
CA VAL A 63 7.48 -3.32 -9.22
C VAL A 63 7.77 -4.29 -8.08
N LYS A 64 8.64 -5.28 -8.29
CA LYS A 64 9.04 -6.23 -7.25
C LYS A 64 9.73 -5.52 -6.08
N THR A 65 10.70 -4.65 -6.38
CA THR A 65 11.42 -3.86 -5.37
C THR A 65 10.47 -2.94 -4.61
N TRP A 66 9.51 -2.33 -5.31
CA TRP A 66 8.49 -1.50 -4.69
C TRP A 66 7.62 -2.33 -3.72
N ARG A 67 7.15 -3.50 -4.15
CA ARG A 67 6.38 -4.41 -3.30
C ARG A 67 7.14 -4.83 -2.06
N ASP A 68 8.39 -5.27 -2.22
CA ASP A 68 9.23 -5.70 -1.09
C ASP A 68 9.40 -4.55 -0.08
N ALA A 69 9.68 -3.33 -0.55
CA ALA A 69 9.77 -2.15 0.30
C ALA A 69 8.44 -1.82 1.01
N THR A 70 7.30 -1.99 0.34
CA THR A 70 5.98 -1.79 0.95
C THR A 70 5.70 -2.76 2.10
N LEU A 71 6.11 -4.03 1.96
CA LEU A 71 5.96 -5.01 3.02
C LEU A 71 6.92 -4.75 4.19
N ASP A 72 8.12 -4.25 3.91
CA ASP A 72 9.10 -3.83 4.93
C ASP A 72 8.60 -2.64 5.77
N LEU A 73 7.60 -1.88 5.28
CA LEU A 73 6.92 -0.84 6.07
C LEU A 73 5.95 -1.43 7.11
N GLY A 74 5.77 -2.75 7.19
CA GLY A 74 4.83 -3.36 8.15
C GLY A 74 3.39 -3.42 7.64
N VAL A 75 3.20 -3.35 6.31
CA VAL A 75 1.93 -3.72 5.67
C VAL A 75 1.94 -5.22 5.44
N GLU A 76 0.93 -5.94 5.91
CA GLU A 76 0.81 -7.38 5.67
C GLU A 76 -0.02 -7.68 4.42
N GLU A 77 0.50 -8.54 3.54
CA GLU A 77 -0.22 -8.99 2.36
C GLU A 77 -1.13 -10.16 2.71
N ILE A 78 -2.41 -10.05 2.35
CA ILE A 78 -3.38 -11.13 2.47
C ILE A 78 -3.59 -11.78 1.09
N PRO A 79 -3.52 -13.11 0.98
CA PRO A 79 -3.92 -13.83 -0.23
C PRO A 79 -5.45 -13.75 -0.40
N VAL A 80 -5.90 -13.29 -1.56
CA VAL A 80 -7.33 -13.11 -1.88
C VAL A 80 -7.63 -13.66 -3.27
#